data_AF-M7YVV4-F1
#
_entry.id   AF-M7YVV4-F1
#
_cell.length_a   1.000
_cell.length_b   1.000
_cell.length_c   1.000
_cell.angle_alpha   90.00
_cell.angle_beta   90.00
_cell.angle_gamma   90.00
#
_symmetry.space_group_name_H-M   'P 1'
#
loop_
_entity.id
_entity.type
_entity.pdbx_description
1 polymer ?
#
loop_
_entity_poly.entity_id
_entity_poly.type
_entity_poly.pdbx_seq_one_letter_code
_entity_poly.pdbx_strand_id
1 'polypeptide(L)'
;MLSNWDEYPKNHDELDFELLGNRRGHGWRVQTNMYGNGSTARGREERYHLPVEPTVAGVHRYAIAWTPNNIVFYLDGVPIREVVRVPSMGGDFPSKPMSVYATIWDGSAWATDGGKYKVDYAYAPFAAEFSDLVLSGCDASSVADPEGCQVDLLTHDVAVMAPSKRAAMRGFREQYLTYTACRDRVRYKTTVFPECDDLANGDSSFHLWGESKKKRRRSSSPLQYSSSMQ
;
A
#
# COMPACT_ATOMS: atom_id res chain seq x y z
N MET A 1 -7.60 -0.57 5.74
CA MET A 1 -7.96 -0.82 4.33
C MET A 1 -9.19 -0.01 3.97
N LEU A 2 -9.44 0.22 2.68
CA LEU A 2 -10.73 0.68 2.15
C LEU A 2 -11.34 -0.51 1.39
N SER A 3 -12.63 -0.77 1.56
CA SER A 3 -13.32 -1.85 0.84
C SER A 3 -14.81 -1.56 0.70
N ASN A 4 -15.47 -2.22 -0.26
CA ASN A 4 -16.94 -2.25 -0.38
C ASN A 4 -17.46 -3.67 -0.56
N TRP A 5 -16.78 -4.65 0.04
CA TRP A 5 -17.16 -6.06 0.00
C TRP A 5 -18.58 -6.34 0.52
N ASP A 6 -19.01 -5.59 1.54
CA ASP A 6 -20.35 -5.71 2.14
C ASP A 6 -21.47 -5.33 1.16
N GLU A 7 -21.23 -4.34 0.29
CA GLU A 7 -22.17 -3.93 -0.76
C GLU A 7 -21.97 -4.70 -2.08
N TYR A 8 -20.73 -5.03 -2.44
CA TYR A 8 -20.34 -5.65 -3.71
C TYR A 8 -19.59 -6.98 -3.54
N PRO A 9 -20.19 -8.02 -2.94
CA PRO A 9 -19.49 -9.26 -2.53
C PRO A 9 -18.93 -10.14 -3.67
N LYS A 10 -19.11 -9.76 -4.93
CA LYS A 10 -18.58 -10.51 -6.08
C LYS A 10 -17.61 -9.71 -6.94
N ASN A 11 -17.62 -8.40 -6.78
CA ASN A 11 -16.86 -7.49 -7.63
C ASN A 11 -16.42 -6.25 -6.87
N HIS A 12 -16.04 -6.40 -5.60
CA HIS A 12 -15.67 -5.29 -4.74
C HIS A 12 -14.39 -4.59 -5.22
N ASP A 13 -14.26 -3.35 -4.76
CA ASP A 13 -13.03 -2.58 -4.82
C ASP A 13 -12.37 -2.65 -3.44
N GLU A 14 -11.04 -2.64 -3.39
CA GLU A 14 -10.28 -2.73 -2.15
C GLU A 14 -8.90 -2.07 -2.28
N LEU A 15 -8.49 -1.36 -1.23
CA LEU A 15 -7.18 -0.74 -1.08
C LEU A 15 -6.58 -1.09 0.27
N ASP A 16 -5.41 -1.72 0.25
CA ASP A 16 -4.87 -2.36 1.44
C ASP A 16 -3.62 -1.71 1.98
N PHE A 17 -3.59 -1.64 3.31
CA PHE A 17 -2.38 -1.59 4.11
C PHE A 17 -2.43 -2.78 5.05
N GLU A 18 -1.46 -3.68 4.94
CA GLU A 18 -1.37 -4.89 5.76
C GLU A 18 -0.01 -4.93 6.44
N LEU A 19 -0.01 -4.89 7.77
CA LEU A 19 1.19 -5.08 8.56
C LEU A 19 1.41 -6.58 8.77
N LEU A 20 2.43 -7.12 8.12
CA LEU A 20 2.73 -8.54 8.17
C LEU A 20 3.56 -8.84 9.41
N GLY A 21 2.98 -9.59 10.34
CA GLY A 21 3.63 -10.05 11.56
C GLY A 21 4.94 -10.78 11.31
N ASN A 22 5.79 -10.85 12.33
CA ASN A 22 7.07 -11.50 12.23
C ASN A 22 7.52 -12.18 13.54
N ARG A 23 8.57 -12.98 13.43
CA ARG A 23 9.24 -13.62 14.57
C ARG A 23 10.11 -12.59 15.31
N ARG A 24 10.32 -12.83 16.61
CA ARG A 24 11.22 -12.02 17.43
C ARG A 24 12.59 -11.86 16.76
N GLY A 25 13.08 -10.61 16.67
CA GLY A 25 14.37 -10.28 16.06
C GLY A 25 14.34 -10.12 14.53
N HIS A 26 13.18 -10.30 13.89
CA HIS A 26 12.97 -10.03 12.47
C HIS A 26 12.05 -8.82 12.29
N GLY A 27 12.37 -7.98 11.31
CA GLY A 27 11.67 -6.70 11.16
C GLY A 27 10.31 -6.80 10.53
N TRP A 28 9.44 -5.85 10.87
CA TRP A 28 8.10 -5.76 10.29
C TRP A 28 8.13 -5.45 8.79
N ARG A 29 7.11 -5.92 8.10
CA ARG A 29 6.85 -5.61 6.69
C ARG A 29 5.48 -4.99 6.56
N VAL A 30 5.37 -4.00 5.68
CA VAL A 30 4.08 -3.48 5.25
C VAL A 30 3.83 -3.91 3.81
N GLN A 31 2.63 -4.40 3.55
CA GLN A 31 2.13 -4.72 2.22
C GLN A 31 1.07 -3.70 1.83
N THR A 32 1.11 -3.26 0.59
CA THR A 32 0.03 -2.50 -0.05
C THR A 32 -0.55 -3.31 -1.19
N ASN A 33 -1.84 -3.18 -1.43
CA ASN A 33 -2.52 -3.89 -2.51
C ASN A 33 -3.69 -3.07 -3.06
N MET A 34 -4.17 -3.45 -4.24
CA MET A 34 -5.29 -2.82 -4.91
C MET A 34 -6.08 -3.85 -5.72
N TYR A 35 -7.39 -3.86 -5.50
CA TYR A 35 -8.35 -4.60 -6.30
C TYR A 35 -9.43 -3.66 -6.81
N GLY A 36 -9.74 -3.75 -8.10
CA GLY A 36 -10.87 -3.06 -8.70
C GLY A 36 -11.81 -4.07 -9.34
N ASN A 37 -13.11 -3.86 -9.16
CA ASN A 37 -14.18 -4.65 -9.78
C ASN A 37 -13.98 -6.17 -9.64
N GLY A 38 -13.55 -6.63 -8.48
CA GLY A 38 -13.34 -8.06 -8.20
C GLY A 38 -12.08 -8.67 -8.82
N SER A 39 -11.05 -7.87 -9.12
CA SER A 39 -9.78 -8.38 -9.67
C SER A 39 -8.93 -9.20 -8.69
N THR A 40 -9.53 -9.85 -7.68
CA THR A 40 -8.87 -10.54 -6.56
C THR A 40 -7.98 -11.71 -6.97
N ALA A 41 -8.21 -12.29 -8.15
CA ALA A 41 -7.34 -13.31 -8.73
C ALA A 41 -5.95 -12.76 -9.16
N ARG A 42 -5.79 -11.43 -9.25
CA ARG A 42 -4.57 -10.75 -9.70
C ARG A 42 -4.17 -9.65 -8.71
N GLY A 43 -3.45 -10.05 -7.66
CA GLY A 43 -2.93 -9.12 -6.66
C GLY A 43 -1.92 -8.12 -7.24
N ARG A 44 -1.98 -6.89 -6.75
CA ARG A 44 -1.05 -5.81 -7.06
C ARG A 44 -0.20 -5.52 -5.84
N GLU A 45 0.35 -6.55 -5.23
CA GLU A 45 1.06 -6.41 -3.97
C GLU A 45 2.40 -5.69 -4.19
N GLU A 46 2.69 -4.73 -3.31
CA GLU A 46 4.05 -4.26 -3.06
C GLU A 46 4.36 -4.39 -1.57
N ARG A 47 5.55 -4.87 -1.24
CA ARG A 47 6.00 -5.07 0.14
C ARG A 47 7.21 -4.23 0.45
N TYR A 48 7.25 -3.70 1.66
CA TYR A 48 8.32 -2.84 2.14
C TYR A 48 8.81 -3.29 3.50
N HIS A 49 10.11 -3.16 3.74
CA HIS A 49 10.61 -3.14 5.11
C HIS A 49 10.25 -1.82 5.77
N LEU A 50 9.85 -1.85 7.03
CA LEU A 50 9.66 -0.61 7.79
C LEU A 50 11.04 -0.01 8.16
N PRO A 51 11.25 1.31 7.96
CA PRO A 51 12.51 1.98 8.27
C PRO A 51 12.92 1.86 9.74
N VAL A 52 11.93 1.88 10.64
CA VAL A 52 12.09 1.67 12.08
C VAL A 52 11.02 0.67 12.52
N GLU A 53 11.37 -0.20 13.46
CA GLU A 53 10.44 -1.21 13.99
C GLU A 53 9.28 -0.51 14.72
N PRO A 54 8.01 -0.71 14.33
CA PRO A 54 6.84 -0.03 14.94
C PRO A 54 6.74 -0.21 16.45
N THR A 55 7.20 -1.35 16.96
CA THR A 55 7.16 -1.66 18.40
C THR A 55 8.26 -0.95 19.20
N VAL A 56 9.22 -0.32 18.53
CA VAL A 56 10.38 0.37 19.13
C VAL A 56 10.40 1.86 18.79
N ALA A 57 9.83 2.26 17.66
CA ALA A 57 9.88 3.62 17.10
C ALA A 57 8.79 4.57 17.62
N GLY A 58 7.69 4.03 18.15
CA GLY A 58 6.47 4.79 18.42
C GLY A 58 5.41 4.60 17.32
N VAL A 59 4.38 5.44 17.35
CA VAL A 59 3.25 5.40 16.42
C VAL A 59 3.66 5.88 15.02
N HIS A 60 3.23 5.17 13.98
CA HIS A 60 3.42 5.55 12.58
C HIS A 60 2.11 6.03 11.96
N ARG A 61 2.18 6.97 11.02
CA ARG A 61 1.02 7.47 10.27
C ARG A 61 0.91 6.75 8.93
N TYR A 62 -0.19 6.04 8.73
CA TYR A 62 -0.54 5.41 7.47
C TYR A 62 -1.68 6.20 6.81
N ALA A 63 -1.56 6.50 5.52
CA ALA A 63 -2.62 7.19 4.80
C ALA A 63 -2.75 6.71 3.36
N ILE A 64 -3.98 6.68 2.86
CA ILE A 64 -4.31 6.40 1.46
C ILE A 64 -5.01 7.64 0.92
N ALA A 65 -4.42 8.28 -0.09
CA ALA A 65 -5.10 9.28 -0.91
C ALA A 65 -5.63 8.57 -2.14
N TRP A 66 -6.95 8.60 -2.36
CA TRP A 66 -7.60 7.95 -3.49
C TRP A 66 -8.42 8.98 -4.26
N THR A 67 -8.11 9.12 -5.54
CA THR A 67 -8.82 9.99 -6.47
C THR A 67 -9.22 9.24 -7.74
N PRO A 68 -10.08 9.82 -8.60
CA PRO A 68 -10.36 9.26 -9.91
C PRO A 68 -9.13 9.12 -10.83
N ASN A 69 -8.01 9.77 -10.51
CA ASN A 69 -6.80 9.82 -11.34
C ASN A 69 -5.65 9.00 -10.78
N ASN A 70 -5.54 8.85 -9.46
CA ASN A 70 -4.44 8.14 -8.83
C ASN A 70 -4.80 7.64 -7.42
N ILE A 71 -4.01 6.67 -6.95
CA ILE A 71 -3.98 6.22 -5.57
C ILE A 71 -2.55 6.43 -5.05
N VAL A 72 -2.41 7.02 -3.88
CA VAL A 72 -1.11 7.22 -3.23
C VAL A 72 -1.15 6.67 -1.82
N PHE A 73 -0.20 5.79 -1.51
CA PHE A 73 0.01 5.22 -0.18
C PHE A 73 1.14 5.99 0.50
N TYR A 74 0.90 6.40 1.74
CA TYR A 74 1.85 7.16 2.56
C TYR A 74 2.22 6.41 3.83
N LEU A 75 3.49 6.52 4.21
CA LEU A 75 4.02 6.15 5.52
C LEU A 75 4.73 7.36 6.11
N ASP A 76 4.26 7.85 7.25
CA ASP A 76 4.80 9.02 7.97
C ASP A 76 4.95 10.27 7.07
N GLY A 77 3.95 10.50 6.20
CA GLY A 77 3.94 11.63 5.26
C GLY A 77 4.83 11.43 4.01
N VAL A 78 5.59 10.34 3.93
CA VAL A 78 6.37 9.98 2.74
C VAL A 78 5.52 9.09 1.81
N PRO A 79 5.30 9.47 0.54
CA PRO A 79 4.63 8.58 -0.41
C PRO A 79 5.52 7.37 -0.67
N ILE A 80 4.99 6.16 -0.52
CA ILE A 80 5.73 4.91 -0.73
C ILE A 80 5.35 4.23 -2.05
N ARG A 81 4.13 4.49 -2.53
CA ARG A 81 3.57 3.94 -3.77
C ARG A 81 2.56 4.90 -4.37
N GLU A 82 2.65 5.10 -5.68
CA GLU A 82 1.66 5.79 -6.51
C GLU A 82 1.15 4.80 -7.56
N VAL A 83 -0.17 4.68 -7.70
CA VAL A 83 -0.83 3.97 -8.80
C VAL A 83 -1.57 5.00 -9.62
N VAL A 84 -1.07 5.31 -10.81
CA VAL A 84 -1.72 6.25 -11.74
C VAL A 84 -2.75 5.49 -12.55
N ARG A 85 -3.98 6.00 -12.61
CA ARG A 85 -5.03 5.41 -13.44
C ARG A 85 -4.66 5.58 -14.90
N VAL A 86 -4.60 4.47 -15.63
CA VAL A 86 -4.50 4.47 -17.09
C VAL A 86 -5.72 3.78 -17.70
N PRO A 87 -6.20 4.20 -18.90
CA PRO A 87 -7.42 3.64 -19.48
C PRO A 87 -7.43 2.11 -19.64
N SER A 88 -6.26 1.53 -19.91
CA SER A 88 -6.05 0.09 -20.08
C SER A 88 -6.22 -0.73 -18.79
N MET A 89 -6.29 -0.10 -17.61
CA MET A 89 -6.67 -0.79 -16.38
C MET A 89 -8.13 -1.24 -16.41
N GLY A 90 -8.99 -0.56 -17.17
CA GLY A 90 -10.43 -0.85 -17.18
C GLY A 90 -11.02 -0.83 -15.78
N GLY A 91 -11.71 -1.92 -15.41
CA GLY A 91 -12.31 -2.08 -14.09
C GLY A 91 -11.33 -2.39 -12.95
N ASP A 92 -10.05 -2.63 -13.24
CA ASP A 92 -9.07 -2.96 -12.21
C ASP A 92 -8.66 -1.73 -11.35
N PHE A 93 -9.02 -0.51 -11.75
CA PHE A 93 -8.86 0.69 -10.92
C PHE A 93 -10.14 0.93 -10.09
N PRO A 94 -10.05 1.02 -8.75
CA PRO A 94 -11.18 1.29 -7.85
C PRO A 94 -11.98 2.53 -8.24
N SER A 95 -13.30 2.39 -8.33
CA SER A 95 -14.21 3.45 -8.80
C SER A 95 -15.56 3.49 -8.10
N LYS A 96 -15.85 2.54 -7.22
CA LYS A 96 -17.07 2.49 -6.41
C LYS A 96 -16.79 3.01 -5.00
N PRO A 97 -17.76 3.67 -4.34
CA PRO A 97 -17.64 4.09 -2.94
C PRO A 97 -17.14 2.96 -2.04
N MET A 98 -16.32 3.29 -1.03
CA MET A 98 -15.75 2.32 -0.09
C MET A 98 -15.85 2.82 1.35
N SER A 99 -15.96 1.87 2.27
CA SER A 99 -15.86 2.08 3.71
C SER A 99 -14.44 1.82 4.20
N VAL A 100 -14.06 2.44 5.32
CA VAL A 100 -12.78 2.18 5.98
C VAL A 100 -12.93 1.04 6.97
N TYR A 101 -12.01 0.08 6.90
CA TYR A 101 -11.92 -1.04 7.85
C TYR A 101 -10.52 -1.11 8.48
N ALA A 102 -10.50 -1.48 9.75
CA ALA A 102 -9.30 -1.84 10.50
C ALA A 102 -9.55 -3.15 11.23
N THR A 103 -8.70 -4.15 10.99
CA THR A 103 -8.87 -5.50 11.53
C THR A 103 -7.53 -6.08 11.97
N ILE A 104 -7.58 -7.00 12.93
CA ILE A 104 -6.48 -7.89 13.30
C ILE A 104 -6.98 -9.32 13.12
N TRP A 105 -6.23 -10.15 12.42
CA TRP A 105 -6.66 -11.51 12.07
C TRP A 105 -5.48 -12.43 11.79
N ASP A 106 -5.75 -13.75 11.79
CA ASP A 106 -4.74 -14.79 11.60
C ASP A 106 -4.44 -15.05 10.11
N GLY A 107 -3.33 -14.47 9.64
CA GLY A 107 -2.81 -14.65 8.29
C GLY A 107 -1.82 -15.83 8.13
N SER A 108 -1.81 -16.82 9.02
CA SER A 108 -0.78 -17.89 9.06
C SER A 108 -0.53 -18.63 7.76
N ALA A 109 -1.51 -18.68 6.84
CA ALA A 109 -1.34 -19.34 5.56
C ALA A 109 -0.32 -18.66 4.63
N TRP A 110 0.00 -17.37 4.85
CA TRP A 110 0.83 -16.61 3.91
C TRP A 110 1.65 -15.46 4.53
N ALA A 111 1.22 -14.88 5.66
CA ALA A 111 1.74 -13.59 6.16
C ALA A 111 3.24 -13.60 6.49
N THR A 112 3.71 -14.63 7.22
CA THR A 112 5.11 -14.68 7.68
C THR A 112 5.95 -15.63 6.84
N ASP A 113 6.84 -15.05 6.03
CA ASP A 113 7.75 -15.77 5.12
C ASP A 113 7.00 -16.77 4.21
N GLY A 114 5.89 -16.30 3.62
CA GLY A 114 5.05 -17.11 2.73
C GLY A 114 4.27 -18.21 3.45
N GLY A 115 3.95 -18.02 4.74
CA GLY A 115 3.23 -18.99 5.57
C GLY A 115 4.11 -20.05 6.22
N LYS A 116 5.44 -19.93 6.10
CA LYS A 116 6.40 -20.84 6.75
C LYS A 116 6.29 -20.81 8.27
N TYR A 117 6.02 -19.63 8.84
CA TYR A 117 5.87 -19.45 10.28
C TYR A 117 4.43 -19.06 10.59
N LYS A 118 3.76 -19.92 11.37
CA LYS A 118 2.38 -19.72 11.80
C LYS A 118 2.34 -18.91 13.09
N VAL A 119 1.18 -18.33 13.38
CA VAL A 119 0.92 -17.69 14.66
C VAL A 119 1.10 -18.72 15.79
N ASP A 120 1.69 -18.28 16.89
CA ASP A 120 1.78 -19.05 18.13
C ASP A 120 0.93 -18.36 19.18
N TYR A 121 -0.27 -18.91 19.41
CA TYR A 121 -1.25 -18.37 20.35
C TYR A 121 -0.80 -18.40 21.81
N ALA A 122 0.32 -19.05 22.15
CA ALA A 122 0.92 -18.91 23.48
C ALA A 122 1.43 -17.49 23.77
N TYR A 123 1.66 -16.68 22.72
CA TYR A 123 2.03 -15.27 22.85
C TYR A 123 0.83 -14.30 22.83
N ALA A 124 -0.40 -14.82 22.88
CA ALA A 124 -1.59 -13.98 22.96
C ALA A 124 -1.64 -13.20 24.30
N PRO A 125 -2.29 -12.02 24.33
CA PRO A 125 -3.03 -11.38 23.23
C PRO A 125 -2.13 -10.70 22.20
N PHE A 126 -2.57 -10.71 20.94
CA PHE A 126 -2.02 -9.86 19.89
C PHE A 126 -2.85 -8.57 19.83
N ALA A 127 -2.20 -7.42 19.96
CA ALA A 127 -2.87 -6.12 20.02
C ALA A 127 -2.36 -5.19 18.93
N ALA A 128 -3.27 -4.36 18.42
CA ALA A 128 -2.98 -3.24 17.55
C ALA A 128 -3.74 -2.01 18.07
N GLU A 129 -3.05 -0.89 18.19
CA GLU A 129 -3.62 0.37 18.64
C GLU A 129 -3.73 1.33 17.46
N PHE A 130 -4.88 2.00 17.36
CA PHE A 130 -5.18 2.98 16.32
C PHE A 130 -5.62 4.27 17.01
N SER A 131 -5.01 5.39 16.63
CA SER A 131 -5.37 6.73 17.10
C SER A 131 -5.47 7.69 15.91
N ASP A 132 -6.01 8.88 16.16
CA ASP A 132 -5.98 10.00 15.21
C ASP A 132 -6.54 9.66 13.81
N LEU A 133 -7.67 8.95 13.79
CA LEU A 133 -8.37 8.63 12.55
C LEU A 133 -8.84 9.92 11.87
N VAL A 134 -8.32 10.18 10.68
CA VAL A 134 -8.74 11.28 9.81
C VAL A 134 -9.44 10.71 8.59
N LEU A 135 -10.69 11.13 8.38
CA LEU A 135 -11.45 10.87 7.16
C LEU A 135 -11.76 12.21 6.49
N SER A 136 -11.22 12.41 5.30
CA SER A 136 -11.46 13.58 4.47
C SER A 136 -11.70 13.11 3.05
N GLY A 137 -12.91 13.32 2.54
CA GLY A 137 -13.31 12.86 1.22
C GLY A 137 -14.78 13.10 0.96
N CYS A 138 -15.24 12.67 -0.22
CA CYS A 138 -16.63 12.85 -0.64
C CYS A 138 -17.50 11.73 -0.10
N ASP A 139 -18.46 12.09 0.73
CA ASP A 139 -19.49 11.18 1.20
C ASP A 139 -20.41 10.82 0.03
N ALA A 140 -20.43 9.55 -0.34
CA ALA A 140 -21.24 9.03 -1.44
C ALA A 140 -22.75 9.14 -1.19
N SER A 141 -23.18 9.29 0.06
CA SER A 141 -24.58 9.50 0.44
C SER A 141 -25.00 10.98 0.39
N SER A 142 -24.04 11.90 0.30
CA SER A 142 -24.28 13.34 0.27
C SER A 142 -24.35 13.86 -1.17
N VAL A 143 -25.45 14.54 -1.49
CA VAL A 143 -25.65 15.22 -2.78
C VAL A 143 -25.34 16.72 -2.72
N ALA A 144 -24.82 17.21 -1.58
CA ALA A 144 -24.83 18.64 -1.28
C ALA A 144 -23.85 19.48 -2.14
N ASP A 145 -22.77 18.89 -2.65
CA ASP A 145 -21.88 19.52 -3.65
C ASP A 145 -20.91 18.47 -4.24
N PRO A 146 -21.34 17.66 -5.23
CA PRO A 146 -20.49 16.62 -5.81
C PRO A 146 -19.27 17.18 -6.53
N GLU A 147 -19.45 18.31 -7.22
CA GLU A 147 -18.40 18.93 -8.04
C GLU A 147 -17.34 19.61 -7.17
N GLY A 148 -17.75 20.42 -6.18
CA GLY A 148 -16.82 21.08 -5.26
C GLY A 148 -16.00 20.07 -4.47
N CYS A 149 -16.63 19.01 -3.96
CA CYS A 149 -15.90 17.95 -3.27
C CYS A 149 -14.88 17.25 -4.17
N GLN A 150 -15.24 16.99 -5.43
CA GLN A 150 -14.31 16.38 -6.38
C GLN A 150 -13.12 17.28 -6.70
N VAL A 151 -13.34 18.60 -6.82
CA VAL A 151 -12.27 19.58 -7.01
C VAL A 151 -11.35 19.60 -5.79
N ASP A 152 -11.90 19.65 -4.57
CA ASP A 152 -11.12 19.62 -3.34
C ASP A 152 -10.25 18.35 -3.25
N LEU A 153 -10.83 17.19 -3.55
CA LEU A 153 -10.14 15.91 -3.53
C LEU A 153 -9.00 15.83 -4.56
N LEU A 154 -9.20 16.39 -5.76
CA LEU A 154 -8.19 16.42 -6.83
C LEU A 154 -7.08 17.43 -6.58
N THR A 155 -7.35 18.51 -5.84
CA THR A 155 -6.41 19.59 -5.56
C THR A 155 -5.74 19.48 -4.19
N HIS A 156 -6.21 18.57 -3.34
CA HIS A 156 -5.63 18.33 -2.04
C HIS A 156 -4.15 17.93 -2.15
N ASP A 157 -3.31 18.52 -1.32
CA ASP A 157 -1.86 18.30 -1.35
C ASP A 157 -1.48 16.80 -1.33
N VAL A 158 -2.12 15.97 -0.52
CA VAL A 158 -1.85 14.52 -0.45
C VAL A 158 -2.18 13.75 -1.73
N ALA A 159 -3.06 14.26 -2.59
CA ALA A 159 -3.39 13.66 -3.88
C ALA A 159 -2.42 14.11 -4.99
N VAL A 160 -1.93 15.34 -4.91
CA VAL A 160 -1.05 15.94 -5.92
C VAL A 160 0.40 15.48 -5.75
N MET A 161 0.84 14.59 -6.65
CA MET A 161 2.19 14.05 -6.66
C MET A 161 3.20 14.97 -7.37
N ALA A 162 3.58 16.07 -6.71
CA ALA A 162 4.63 16.97 -7.18
C ALA A 162 5.98 16.23 -7.43
N PRO A 163 6.89 16.76 -8.27
CA PRO A 163 8.18 16.13 -8.55
C PRO A 163 9.01 15.79 -7.31
N SER A 164 8.95 16.62 -6.27
CA SER A 164 9.61 16.38 -4.97
C SER A 164 9.03 15.16 -4.24
N LYS A 165 7.71 15.00 -4.20
CA LYS A 165 7.03 13.82 -3.64
C LYS A 165 7.41 12.55 -4.38
N ARG A 166 7.42 12.57 -5.71
CA ARG A 166 7.89 11.43 -6.51
C ARG A 166 9.37 11.11 -6.29
N ALA A 167 10.21 12.12 -6.08
CA ALA A 167 11.62 11.92 -5.73
C ALA A 167 11.79 11.26 -4.35
N ALA A 168 11.06 11.74 -3.34
CA ALA A 168 11.03 11.12 -2.01
C ALA A 168 10.55 9.66 -2.08
N MET A 169 9.47 9.40 -2.84
CA MET A 169 8.97 8.05 -3.08
C MET A 169 10.02 7.15 -3.73
N ARG A 170 10.72 7.63 -4.77
CA ARG A 170 11.82 6.86 -5.38
C ARG A 170 12.91 6.53 -4.37
N GLY A 171 13.32 7.49 -3.54
CA GLY A 171 14.31 7.25 -2.48
C GLY A 171 13.85 6.23 -1.44
N PHE A 172 12.59 6.29 -1.01
CA PHE A 172 12.00 5.31 -0.11
C PHE A 172 11.97 3.92 -0.75
N ARG A 173 11.43 3.81 -1.96
CA ARG A 173 11.35 2.55 -2.72
C ARG A 173 12.72 1.95 -2.95
N GLU A 174 13.73 2.76 -3.28
CA GLU A 174 15.09 2.31 -3.51
C GLU A 174 15.70 1.58 -2.29
N GLN A 175 15.34 2.05 -1.09
CA GLN A 175 15.87 1.53 0.17
C GLN A 175 15.03 0.40 0.77
N TYR A 176 13.70 0.46 0.63
CA TYR A 176 12.78 -0.34 1.44
C TYR A 176 11.90 -1.31 0.65
N LEU A 177 11.75 -1.17 -0.68
CA LEU A 177 10.92 -2.07 -1.50
C LEU A 177 11.55 -3.47 -1.57
N THR A 178 10.81 -4.48 -1.10
CA THR A 178 11.26 -5.88 -1.05
C THR A 178 10.57 -6.77 -2.07
N TYR A 179 9.33 -6.44 -2.48
CA TYR A 179 8.58 -7.16 -3.50
C TYR A 179 7.69 -6.20 -4.29
N THR A 180 7.55 -6.42 -5.60
CA THR A 180 6.54 -5.76 -6.41
C THR A 180 5.95 -6.71 -7.45
N ALA A 181 4.61 -6.75 -7.52
CA ALA A 181 3.86 -7.53 -8.49
C ALA A 181 4.22 -7.16 -9.95
N CYS A 182 4.62 -5.91 -10.21
CA CYS A 182 5.06 -5.44 -11.53
C CYS A 182 6.26 -6.21 -12.11
N ARG A 183 7.06 -6.86 -11.25
CA ARG A 183 8.27 -7.61 -11.64
C ARG A 183 8.11 -9.13 -11.49
N ASP A 184 6.97 -9.61 -11.01
CA ASP A 184 6.73 -11.03 -10.77
C ASP A 184 6.29 -11.75 -12.06
N ARG A 185 7.28 -12.15 -12.84
CA ARG A 185 7.13 -12.94 -14.07
C ARG A 185 6.85 -14.41 -13.79
N VAL A 186 7.03 -14.89 -12.56
CA VAL A 186 6.66 -16.27 -12.20
C VAL A 186 5.15 -16.35 -11.99
N ARG A 187 4.58 -15.41 -11.22
CA ARG A 187 3.14 -15.37 -10.95
C ARG A 187 2.35 -14.91 -12.16
N TYR A 188 2.80 -13.87 -12.85
CA TYR A 188 2.05 -13.25 -13.95
C TYR A 188 2.58 -13.58 -15.35
N LYS A 189 3.58 -14.46 -15.46
CA LYS A 189 4.15 -14.90 -16.75
C LYS A 189 4.58 -13.69 -17.60
N THR A 190 4.00 -13.55 -18.79
CA THR A 190 4.26 -12.46 -19.74
C THR A 190 3.34 -11.24 -19.53
N THR A 191 2.38 -11.30 -18.60
CA THR A 191 1.50 -10.17 -18.32
C THR A 191 2.25 -9.10 -17.53
N VAL A 192 2.28 -7.90 -18.08
CA VAL A 192 2.67 -6.68 -17.38
C VAL A 192 1.40 -5.93 -17.06
N PHE A 193 1.19 -5.54 -15.79
CA PHE A 193 0.02 -4.74 -15.48
C PHE A 193 0.12 -3.35 -16.14
N PRO A 194 -1.00 -2.79 -16.64
CA PRO A 194 -0.96 -1.56 -17.41
C PRO A 194 -0.40 -0.34 -16.67
N GLU A 195 -0.53 -0.31 -15.34
CA GLU A 195 -0.03 0.74 -14.46
C GLU A 195 1.46 0.60 -14.11
N CYS A 196 2.10 -0.50 -14.50
CA CYS A 196 3.51 -0.72 -14.24
C CYS A 196 4.36 -0.06 -15.32
N ASP A 197 5.44 0.61 -14.92
CA ASP A 197 6.48 1.03 -15.85
C ASP A 197 7.12 -0.22 -16.46
N ASP A 198 6.97 -0.41 -17.78
CA ASP A 198 7.57 -1.53 -18.51
C ASP A 198 9.07 -1.31 -18.71
N LEU A 199 9.82 -1.19 -17.61
CA LEU A 199 11.27 -1.25 -17.60
C LEU A 199 11.74 -2.71 -17.74
N ALA A 200 11.02 -3.56 -18.49
CA ALA A 200 11.32 -4.99 -18.65
C ALA A 200 12.70 -5.26 -19.26
N ASN A 201 13.37 -4.25 -19.82
CA ASN A 201 14.71 -4.38 -20.36
C ASN A 201 15.71 -3.50 -19.60
N GLY A 202 16.12 -3.90 -18.39
CA GLY A 202 17.33 -3.32 -17.78
C GLY A 202 17.44 -3.34 -16.25
N ASP A 203 16.35 -3.51 -15.51
CA ASP A 203 16.41 -3.47 -14.06
C ASP A 203 16.82 -4.83 -13.46
N SER A 204 18.12 -5.03 -13.34
CA SER A 204 18.71 -6.24 -12.75
C SER A 204 18.49 -6.35 -11.23
N SER A 205 17.86 -5.36 -10.58
CA SER A 205 17.73 -5.30 -9.12
C SER A 205 16.64 -6.21 -8.53
N PHE A 206 15.80 -6.84 -9.36
CA PHE A 206 14.76 -7.78 -8.94
C PHE A 206 14.97 -9.19 -9.50
N HIS A 207 14.53 -10.19 -8.74
CA HIS A 207 14.37 -11.56 -9.20
C HIS A 207 13.13 -11.69 -10.10
N LEU A 208 13.05 -12.78 -10.89
CA LEU A 208 11.90 -13.04 -11.75
C LEU A 208 10.60 -13.29 -10.98
N TRP A 209 10.68 -13.65 -9.71
CA TRP A 209 9.52 -13.78 -8.81
C TRP A 209 9.20 -12.49 -8.04
N GLY A 210 9.68 -11.33 -8.51
CA GLY A 210 9.30 -10.01 -7.99
C GLY A 210 10.03 -9.54 -6.72
N GLU A 211 10.83 -10.38 -6.07
CA GLU A 211 11.62 -9.98 -4.89
C GLU A 211 12.87 -9.16 -5.26
N SER A 212 13.19 -8.18 -4.44
CA SER A 212 14.40 -7.36 -4.56
C SER A 212 15.65 -8.18 -4.26
N LYS A 213 16.67 -8.09 -5.13
CA LYS A 213 18.01 -8.66 -4.92
C LYS A 213 18.85 -7.82 -3.95
N LYS A 214 18.41 -6.61 -3.64
CA LYS A 214 19.17 -5.70 -2.79
C LYS A 214 19.20 -6.27 -1.37
N LYS A 215 20.40 -6.52 -0.85
CA LYS A 215 20.57 -6.84 0.57
C LYS A 215 20.26 -5.58 1.38
N ARG A 216 19.43 -5.71 2.41
CA ARG A 216 19.11 -4.63 3.35
C ARG A 216 20.39 -3.96 3.83
N ARG A 217 20.63 -2.70 3.41
CA ARG A 217 21.63 -1.87 4.09
C ARG A 217 21.06 -1.59 5.48
N ARG A 218 21.79 -1.95 6.54
CA ARG A 218 21.48 -1.45 7.89
C ARG A 218 21.72 0.07 7.82
N SER A 219 20.68 0.85 7.59
CA SER A 219 20.77 2.31 7.74
C SER A 219 21.03 2.60 9.22
N SER A 220 22.09 3.33 9.51
CA SER A 220 22.40 3.88 10.84
C SER A 220 21.73 5.22 11.09
N SER A 221 20.99 5.76 10.12
CA SER A 221 20.40 7.10 10.19
C SER A 221 18.87 7.00 10.12
N PRO A 222 18.15 7.50 11.13
CA PRO A 222 16.70 7.64 11.05
C PRO A 222 16.34 8.60 9.90
N LEU A 223 15.24 8.30 9.21
CA LEU A 223 14.64 9.25 8.26
C LEU A 223 14.34 10.54 9.04
N GLN A 224 14.88 11.67 8.58
CA GLN A 224 14.51 12.97 9.11
C GLN A 224 13.12 13.32 8.55
N TYR A 225 12.09 13.19 9.39
CA TYR A 225 10.73 13.58 9.04
C TYR A 225 10.56 15.09 9.22
N SER A 226 10.11 15.77 8.16
CA SER A 226 9.63 17.16 8.26
C SER A 226 8.24 17.15 8.88
N SER A 227 8.11 17.67 10.10
CA SER A 227 6.82 17.95 10.74
C SER A 227 6.20 19.16 10.05
N SER A 228 5.45 18.92 8.97
CA SER A 228 4.68 19.99 8.32
C SER A 228 3.52 19.40 7.53
N MET A 229 2.59 18.75 8.24
CA MET A 229 1.21 18.55 7.81
C MET A 229 0.32 18.62 9.06
N GLN A 230 -0.06 19.84 9.43
CA GLN A 230 -1.31 20.12 10.15
C GLN A 230 -2.36 20.43 9.10
#